data_AF-A0A7Y2DXN5-F1
#
_entry.id   AF-A0A7Y2DXN5-F1
#
_cell.length_a   1.000
_cell.length_b   1.000
_cell.length_c   1.000
_cell.angle_alpha   90.00
_cell.angle_beta   90.00
_cell.angle_gamma   90.00
#
_symmetry.space_group_name_H-M   'P 1'
#
loop_
_entity.id
_entity.type
_entity.pdbx_description
1 polymer ?
#
loop_
_entity_poly.entity_id
_entity_poly.type
_entity_poly.pdbx_seq_one_letter_code
_entity_poly.pdbx_strand_id
1 'polypeptide(L)'
;MKGDQLRFWLLLSTGLTFFIAIVLCIRTTVEPDIWWQIRTGEYILQNLEVPYNDVFSYTYSEVRWINVKWLSEVLMSLVANSIGAESLFLLQMFVLIGILITFFQIPSIKINQNLNLKIQQTPAFFFSILLFLIAFSFRINARPEMFSHLFTAIYCLLFWYYLHNRRSYVLLLLIPGSILWANIHEAYGVGIVFWIIVAVGRAIELYFKNDPQKTWKNWLYLSAIIVCCFLCSAISPNGTAMWLKPINIIDQLGENQFTTELIPFTET
;
A
#
# COMPACT_ATOMS: atom_id res chain seq x y z
N MET A 1 22.32 32.06 -0.38
CA MET A 1 23.13 31.08 0.39
C MET A 1 24.22 30.52 -0.51
N LYS A 2 25.45 30.35 0.01
CA LYS A 2 26.50 29.63 -0.71
C LYS A 2 26.04 28.17 -0.95
N GLY A 3 26.47 27.54 -2.03
CA GLY A 3 26.03 26.19 -2.41
C GLY A 3 26.21 25.15 -1.29
N ASP A 4 27.28 25.27 -0.51
CA ASP A 4 27.57 24.36 0.61
C ASP A 4 26.61 24.55 1.79
N GLN A 5 26.21 25.78 2.10
CA GLN A 5 25.20 26.05 3.12
C GLN A 5 23.84 25.46 2.72
N LEU A 6 23.45 25.59 1.45
CA LEU A 6 22.20 24.99 0.97
C LEU A 6 22.23 23.47 1.08
N ARG A 7 23.32 22.83 0.65
CA ARG A 7 23.48 21.38 0.78
C ARG A 7 23.39 20.91 2.22
N PHE A 8 24.05 21.62 3.15
CA PHE A 8 23.98 21.32 4.57
C PHE A 8 22.54 21.32 5.10
N TRP A 9 21.79 22.40 4.86
CA TRP A 9 20.40 22.50 5.33
C TRP A 9 19.47 21.46 4.69
N LEU A 10 19.69 21.10 3.42
CA LEU A 10 18.92 20.05 2.76
C LEU A 10 19.18 18.66 3.35
N LEU A 11 20.44 18.33 3.61
CA LEU A 11 20.81 17.07 4.25
C LEU A 11 20.25 17.00 5.67
N LEU A 12 20.37 18.09 6.43
CA LEU A 12 19.82 18.18 7.77
C LEU A 12 18.30 18.02 7.77
N SER A 13 17.59 18.71 6.89
CA SER A 13 16.11 18.64 6.81
C SER A 13 15.64 17.25 6.37
N THR A 14 16.35 16.62 5.43
CA THR A 14 16.08 15.25 4.99
C THR A 14 16.31 14.28 6.14
N GLY A 15 17.47 14.36 6.79
CA GLY A 15 17.80 13.53 7.95
C GLY A 15 16.78 13.68 9.08
N LEU A 16 16.37 14.91 9.38
CA LEU A 16 15.36 15.21 10.39
C LEU A 16 13.99 14.62 10.04
N THR A 17 13.60 14.67 8.75
CA THR A 17 12.34 14.09 8.28
C THR A 17 12.31 12.57 8.50
N PHE A 18 13.37 11.87 8.11
CA PHE A 18 13.48 10.43 8.34
C PHE A 18 13.56 10.10 9.84
N PHE A 19 14.29 10.91 10.62
CA PHE A 19 14.37 10.75 12.06
C PHE A 19 13.00 10.88 12.74
N ILE A 20 12.23 11.92 12.41
CA ILE A 20 10.87 12.11 12.92
C ILE A 20 9.99 10.89 12.56
N ALA A 21 10.04 10.41 11.32
CA ALA A 21 9.27 9.24 10.90
C ALA A 21 9.63 7.98 11.70
N ILE A 22 10.92 7.75 11.96
CA ILE A 22 11.37 6.63 12.80
C ILE A 22 10.82 6.78 14.23
N VAL A 23 10.97 7.96 14.84
CA VAL A 23 10.47 8.23 16.21
C VAL A 23 8.97 8.02 16.30
N LEU A 24 8.20 8.44 15.29
CA LEU A 24 6.74 8.24 15.26
C LEU A 24 6.32 6.76 15.22
N CYS A 25 7.21 5.86 14.76
CA CYS A 25 6.96 4.42 14.78
C CYS A 25 7.21 3.80 16.15
N ILE A 26 8.08 4.38 16.97
CA ILE A 26 8.45 3.84 18.29
C ILE A 26 7.33 4.14 19.29
N ARG A 27 6.33 3.27 19.29
CA ARG A 27 5.19 3.34 20.22
C ARG A 27 4.60 1.96 20.41
N THR A 28 3.86 1.79 21.50
CA THR A 28 3.16 0.55 21.79
C THR A 28 2.11 0.30 20.71
N THR A 29 2.14 -0.90 20.12
CA THR A 29 1.14 -1.32 19.13
C THR A 29 -0.14 -1.66 19.87
N VAL A 30 -1.25 -1.02 19.50
CA VAL A 30 -2.56 -1.26 20.11
C VAL A 30 -3.47 -1.80 19.02
N GLU A 31 -3.44 -3.12 18.84
CA GLU A 31 -4.19 -3.81 17.80
C GLU A 31 -4.85 -5.07 18.39
N PRO A 32 -6.19 -5.18 18.41
CA PRO A 32 -6.87 -6.35 18.98
C PRO A 32 -6.48 -7.65 18.27
N ASP A 33 -6.27 -7.59 16.95
CA ASP A 33 -6.03 -8.78 16.12
C ASP A 33 -4.54 -9.19 16.07
N ILE A 34 -3.65 -8.51 16.81
CA ILE A 34 -2.19 -8.71 16.65
C ILE A 34 -1.76 -10.14 16.97
N TRP A 35 -2.35 -10.73 18.02
CA TRP A 35 -2.04 -12.09 18.43
C TRP A 35 -2.59 -13.10 17.44
N TRP A 36 -3.77 -12.85 16.88
CA TRP A 36 -4.32 -13.66 15.79
C TRP A 36 -3.39 -13.66 14.57
N GLN A 37 -2.91 -12.48 14.18
CA GLN A 37 -2.01 -12.32 13.03
C GLN A 37 -0.67 -13.04 13.25
N ILE A 38 -0.06 -12.87 14.43
CA ILE A 38 1.19 -13.56 14.78
C ILE A 38 0.97 -15.08 14.79
N ARG A 39 -0.08 -15.57 15.46
CA ARG A 39 -0.39 -17.01 15.54
C ARG A 39 -0.71 -17.62 14.18
N THR A 40 -1.40 -16.89 13.31
CA THR A 40 -1.65 -17.34 11.93
C THR A 40 -0.34 -17.46 11.15
N GLY A 41 0.55 -16.48 11.28
CA GLY A 41 1.87 -16.56 10.67
C GLY A 41 2.71 -17.73 11.20
N GLU A 42 2.67 -17.99 12.51
CA GLU A 42 3.33 -19.14 13.14
C GLU A 42 2.78 -20.47 12.57
N TYR A 43 1.45 -20.58 12.47
CA TYR A 43 0.78 -21.74 11.88
C TYR A 43 1.25 -21.97 10.43
N ILE A 44 1.29 -20.92 9.61
CA ILE A 44 1.74 -21.01 8.21
C ILE A 44 3.20 -21.45 8.14
N LEU A 45 4.08 -20.90 8.99
CA LEU A 45 5.49 -21.27 9.03
C LEU A 45 5.71 -22.73 9.46
N GLN A 46 4.88 -23.24 10.37
CA GLN A 46 4.97 -24.62 10.86
C GLN A 46 4.40 -25.64 9.88
N ASN A 47 3.26 -25.34 9.25
CA ASN A 47 2.54 -26.26 8.37
C ASN A 47 2.89 -26.08 6.89
N LEU A 48 3.60 -25.00 6.53
CA LEU A 48 3.93 -24.62 5.15
C LEU A 48 2.69 -24.46 4.25
N GLU A 49 1.55 -24.11 4.86
CA GLU A 49 0.27 -24.00 4.19
C GLU A 49 -0.53 -22.82 4.75
N VAL A 50 -1.23 -22.10 3.87
CA VAL A 50 -2.17 -21.06 4.27
C VAL A 50 -3.50 -21.71 4.64
N PRO A 51 -4.02 -21.47 5.86
CA PRO A 51 -5.22 -22.15 6.35
C PRO A 51 -6.44 -21.79 5.48
N TYR A 52 -7.16 -22.81 5.02
CA TYR A 52 -8.41 -22.66 4.25
C TYR A 52 -9.65 -22.44 5.12
N ASN A 53 -9.57 -22.80 6.39
CA ASN A 53 -10.63 -22.61 7.39
C ASN A 53 -10.03 -21.89 8.60
N ASP A 54 -10.90 -21.34 9.44
CA ASP A 54 -10.47 -20.72 10.69
C ASP A 54 -10.03 -21.80 11.71
N VAL A 55 -8.72 -21.97 11.85
CA VAL A 55 -8.11 -22.96 12.76
C VAL A 55 -8.12 -22.55 14.22
N PHE A 56 -8.48 -21.29 14.53
CA PHE A 56 -8.51 -20.76 15.90
C PHE A 56 -9.93 -20.61 16.45
N SER A 57 -10.94 -20.59 15.58
CA SER A 57 -12.34 -20.50 16.00
C SER A 57 -12.91 -21.85 16.43
N TYR A 58 -13.57 -21.85 17.59
CA TYR A 58 -14.28 -23.02 18.11
C TYR A 58 -15.62 -23.28 17.39
N THR A 59 -16.34 -22.21 17.01
CA THR A 59 -17.70 -22.30 16.43
C THR A 59 -17.73 -22.17 14.91
N TYR A 60 -16.68 -21.63 14.28
CA TYR A 60 -16.60 -21.39 12.83
C TYR A 60 -15.53 -22.24 12.12
N SER A 61 -15.08 -23.34 12.73
CA SER A 61 -13.99 -24.18 12.19
C SER A 61 -14.27 -24.83 10.83
N GLU A 62 -15.54 -24.95 10.43
CA GLU A 62 -15.95 -25.50 9.12
C GLU A 62 -16.16 -24.43 8.05
N VAL A 63 -16.09 -23.14 8.41
CA VAL A 63 -16.32 -22.04 7.47
C VAL A 63 -15.03 -21.70 6.73
N ARG A 64 -15.13 -21.67 5.40
CA ARG A 64 -14.01 -21.30 4.53
C ARG A 64 -13.54 -19.88 4.85
N TRP A 65 -12.27 -19.76 5.21
CA TRP A 65 -11.59 -18.51 5.46
C TRP A 65 -10.69 -18.15 4.27
N ILE A 66 -11.04 -17.07 3.56
CA ILE A 66 -10.15 -16.49 2.52
C ILE A 66 -9.15 -15.60 3.23
N ASN A 67 -8.02 -16.17 3.65
CA ASN A 67 -6.95 -15.41 4.28
C ASN A 67 -6.14 -14.63 3.22
N VAL A 68 -6.44 -13.33 3.09
CA VAL A 68 -5.76 -12.40 2.19
C VAL A 68 -4.46 -11.86 2.80
N LYS A 69 -4.34 -11.90 4.13
CA LYS A 69 -3.26 -11.25 4.91
C LYS A 69 -2.10 -12.19 5.21
N TRP A 70 -2.16 -13.44 4.75
CA TRP A 70 -1.21 -14.50 5.08
C TRP A 70 0.26 -14.08 4.97
N LEU A 71 0.67 -13.34 3.93
CA LEU A 71 2.07 -12.95 3.77
C LEU A 71 2.46 -11.89 4.80
N SER A 72 1.56 -10.96 5.13
CA SER A 72 1.81 -10.00 6.20
C SER A 72 1.91 -10.69 7.56
N GLU A 73 1.06 -11.68 7.82
CA GLU A 73 1.04 -12.47 9.06
C GLU A 73 2.33 -13.27 9.22
N VAL A 74 2.83 -13.87 8.13
CA VAL A 74 4.15 -14.53 8.11
C VAL A 74 5.26 -13.52 8.44
N LEU A 75 5.27 -12.34 7.83
CA LEU A 75 6.28 -11.31 8.14
C LEU A 75 6.21 -10.85 9.61
N MET A 76 5.01 -10.67 10.14
CA MET A 76 4.79 -10.31 11.53
C MET A 76 5.28 -11.40 12.48
N SER A 77 4.96 -12.67 12.19
CA SER A 77 5.43 -13.81 12.97
C SER A 77 6.95 -13.96 12.94
N LEU A 78 7.60 -13.76 11.78
CA LEU A 78 9.06 -13.78 11.68
C LEU A 78 9.72 -12.73 12.58
N VAL A 79 9.18 -11.50 12.60
CA VAL A 79 9.68 -10.42 13.45
C VAL A 79 9.42 -10.73 14.93
N ALA A 80 8.18 -11.14 15.26
CA ALA A 80 7.78 -11.47 16.62
C ALA A 80 8.61 -12.62 17.22
N ASN A 81 8.85 -13.69 16.45
CA ASN A 81 9.65 -14.84 16.88
C ASN A 81 11.15 -14.53 17.04
N SER A 82 11.65 -13.52 16.32
CA SER A 82 13.08 -13.19 16.32
C SER A 82 13.46 -12.19 17.41
N ILE A 83 12.64 -11.16 17.62
CA ILE A 83 13.00 -9.99 18.45
C ILE A 83 11.94 -9.73 19.54
N GLY A 84 10.74 -10.31 19.43
CA GLY A 84 9.62 -10.08 20.33
C GLY A 84 8.43 -9.40 19.62
N ALA A 85 7.21 -9.66 20.07
CA ALA A 85 5.99 -9.12 19.46
C ALA A 85 5.92 -7.57 19.53
N GLU A 86 6.57 -6.97 20.51
CA GLU A 86 6.71 -5.52 20.66
C GLU A 86 7.52 -4.88 19.52
N SER A 87 8.31 -5.66 18.78
CA SER A 87 9.19 -5.19 17.71
C SER A 87 8.51 -5.02 16.36
N LEU A 88 7.19 -5.24 16.27
CA LEU A 88 6.43 -5.07 15.02
C LEU A 88 6.48 -3.64 14.46
N PHE A 89 6.82 -2.64 15.29
CA PHE A 89 7.11 -1.29 14.81
C PHE A 89 8.26 -1.23 13.79
N LEU A 90 9.15 -2.23 13.75
CA LEU A 90 10.23 -2.31 12.75
C LEU A 90 9.68 -2.49 11.33
N LEU A 91 8.61 -3.28 11.16
CA LEU A 91 7.93 -3.42 9.87
C LEU A 91 7.27 -2.10 9.47
N GLN A 92 6.60 -1.44 10.42
CA GLN A 92 5.99 -0.13 10.22
C GLN A 92 7.04 0.93 9.85
N MET A 93 8.21 0.89 10.48
CA MET A 93 9.34 1.78 10.19
C MET A 93 9.86 1.55 8.77
N PHE A 94 10.09 0.30 8.37
CA PHE A 94 10.50 -0.06 7.01
C PHE A 94 9.50 0.48 5.96
N VAL A 95 8.21 0.28 6.22
CA VAL A 95 7.12 0.76 5.36
C VAL A 95 7.08 2.28 5.27
N LEU A 96 7.17 2.99 6.39
CA LEU A 96 7.11 4.45 6.42
C LEU A 96 8.33 5.09 5.74
N ILE A 97 9.53 4.51 5.92
CA ILE A 97 10.73 4.89 5.19
C ILE A 97 10.52 4.71 3.68
N GLY A 98 9.95 3.56 3.27
CA GLY A 98 9.60 3.30 1.87
C GLY A 98 8.65 4.37 1.30
N ILE A 99 7.60 4.73 2.04
CA ILE A 99 6.67 5.81 1.65
C ILE A 99 7.42 7.13 1.48
N LEU A 100 8.27 7.51 2.44
CA LEU A 100 9.05 8.74 2.33
C LEU A 100 9.97 8.73 1.10
N ILE A 101 10.64 7.62 0.80
CA ILE A 101 11.47 7.49 -0.40
C ILE A 101 10.64 7.79 -1.66
N THR A 102 9.40 7.31 -1.75
CA THR A 102 8.53 7.64 -2.90
C THR A 102 8.25 9.15 -3.00
N PHE A 103 7.99 9.82 -1.87
CA PHE A 103 7.76 11.28 -1.84
C PHE A 103 8.99 12.08 -2.24
N PHE A 104 10.19 11.64 -1.84
CA PHE A 104 11.45 12.22 -2.31
C PHE A 104 11.74 11.92 -3.79
N GLN A 105 11.03 10.98 -4.43
CA GLN A 105 11.20 10.71 -5.87
C GLN A 105 10.20 11.49 -6.74
N ILE A 106 8.98 11.76 -6.28
CA ILE A 106 7.93 12.44 -7.07
C ILE A 106 8.39 13.79 -7.65
N PRO A 107 8.94 14.75 -6.86
CA PRO A 107 9.33 16.06 -7.41
C PRO A 107 10.68 16.06 -8.14
N SER A 108 11.41 14.94 -8.18
CA SER A 108 12.66 14.82 -8.97
C SER A 108 12.37 14.76 -10.48
N ILE A 109 11.10 14.57 -10.82
CA ILE A 109 10.60 14.42 -12.17
C ILE A 109 10.28 15.80 -12.71
N LYS A 110 10.92 16.18 -13.82
CA LYS A 110 10.77 17.50 -14.44
C LYS A 110 9.35 17.63 -15.02
N ILE A 111 8.43 18.21 -14.25
CA ILE A 111 7.05 18.49 -14.67
C ILE A 111 7.04 19.53 -15.80
N ASN A 112 7.97 20.48 -15.79
CA ASN A 112 8.07 21.52 -16.81
C ASN A 112 9.53 21.94 -17.03
N GLN A 113 10.04 21.85 -18.27
CA GLN A 113 11.42 22.25 -18.59
C GLN A 113 11.67 23.76 -18.35
N ASN A 114 10.60 24.56 -18.36
CA ASN A 114 10.68 26.02 -18.20
C ASN A 114 10.74 26.49 -16.74
N LEU A 115 10.41 25.61 -15.76
CA LEU A 115 10.49 25.94 -14.34
C LEU A 115 11.64 25.14 -13.71
N ASN A 116 12.80 25.78 -13.55
CA ASN A 116 13.95 25.23 -12.80
C ASN A 116 13.70 25.18 -11.27
N LEU A 117 12.45 25.04 -10.84
CA LEU A 117 12.10 24.93 -9.43
C LEU A 117 12.42 23.53 -8.95
N LYS A 118 13.51 23.40 -8.18
CA LYS A 118 13.83 22.19 -7.44
C LYS A 118 12.92 22.13 -6.21
N ILE A 119 11.70 21.63 -6.39
CA ILE A 119 10.64 21.59 -5.34
C ILE A 119 11.18 20.97 -4.05
N GLN A 120 12.00 19.92 -4.16
CA GLN A 120 12.65 19.23 -3.03
C GLN A 120 13.60 20.10 -2.20
N GLN A 121 13.96 21.28 -2.72
CA GLN A 121 14.83 22.25 -2.04
C GLN A 121 14.04 23.37 -1.38
N THR A 122 12.71 23.32 -1.44
CA THR A 122 11.84 24.35 -0.86
C THR A 122 11.41 23.95 0.56
N PRO A 123 11.30 24.92 1.49
CA PRO A 123 10.71 24.67 2.81
C PRO A 123 9.28 24.11 2.72
N ALA A 124 8.52 24.52 1.70
CA ALA A 124 7.15 24.05 1.46
C ALA A 124 7.08 22.52 1.27
N PHE A 125 8.09 21.92 0.61
CA PHE A 125 8.16 20.47 0.45
C PHE A 125 8.33 19.75 1.79
N PHE A 126 9.30 20.17 2.61
CA PHE A 126 9.49 19.60 3.95
C PHE A 126 8.28 19.83 4.86
N PHE A 127 7.66 21.01 4.77
CA PHE A 127 6.43 21.30 5.51
C PHE A 127 5.27 20.39 5.08
N SER A 128 5.14 20.10 3.78
CA SER A 128 4.12 19.15 3.28
C SER A 128 4.34 17.73 3.80
N ILE A 129 5.60 17.27 3.88
CA ILE A 129 5.92 15.96 4.47
C ILE A 129 5.61 15.96 5.96
N LEU A 130 5.94 17.03 6.68
CA LEU A 130 5.63 17.13 8.10
C LEU A 130 4.12 17.07 8.36
N LEU A 131 3.33 17.82 7.57
CA LEU A 131 1.87 17.75 7.64
C LEU A 131 1.34 16.35 7.34
N PHE A 132 1.91 15.68 6.33
CA PHE A 132 1.60 14.28 6.05
C PHE A 132 1.91 13.38 7.26
N LEU A 133 3.10 13.47 7.85
CA LEU A 133 3.49 12.63 8.99
C LEU A 133 2.59 12.86 10.21
N ILE A 134 2.19 14.12 10.46
CA ILE A 134 1.24 14.46 11.53
C ILE A 134 -0.14 13.83 11.25
N ALA A 135 -0.68 14.03 10.05
CA ALA A 135 -1.99 13.50 9.67
C ALA A 135 -2.01 11.96 9.65
N PHE A 136 -0.92 11.35 9.17
CA PHE A 136 -0.75 9.90 9.06
C PHE A 136 -0.42 9.26 10.40
N SER A 137 -0.04 10.03 11.42
CA SER A 137 0.39 9.52 12.72
C SER A 137 -0.65 8.60 13.37
N PHE A 138 -1.95 8.77 13.15
CA PHE A 138 -2.98 7.87 13.69
C PHE A 138 -3.02 6.50 13.03
N ARG A 139 -2.42 6.33 11.83
CA ARG A 139 -2.39 5.08 11.06
C ARG A 139 -1.10 4.27 11.22
N ILE A 140 -0.12 4.79 11.97
CA ILE A 140 1.18 4.11 12.20
C ILE A 140 1.02 3.02 13.29
N ASN A 141 0.26 1.95 13.03
CA ASN A 141 -0.11 0.97 14.08
C ASN A 141 0.32 -0.48 13.80
N ALA A 142 1.41 -0.68 13.03
CA ALA A 142 1.99 -2.01 12.74
C ALA A 142 0.96 -3.09 12.30
N ARG A 143 -0.11 -2.63 11.63
CA ARG A 143 -1.17 -3.45 11.05
C ARG A 143 -0.80 -3.84 9.62
N PRO A 144 -1.28 -4.98 9.10
CA PRO A 144 -1.15 -5.34 7.68
C PRO A 144 -1.51 -4.22 6.68
N GLU A 145 -2.44 -3.32 7.02
CA GLU A 145 -2.82 -2.18 6.19
C GLU A 145 -1.65 -1.27 5.81
N MET A 146 -0.59 -1.22 6.63
CA MET A 146 0.59 -0.38 6.40
C MET A 146 1.24 -0.66 5.04
N PHE A 147 1.27 -1.92 4.63
CA PHE A 147 1.83 -2.29 3.32
C PHE A 147 0.97 -1.76 2.17
N SER A 148 -0.35 -1.66 2.34
CA SER A 148 -1.23 -1.07 1.34
C SER A 148 -0.96 0.42 1.14
N HIS A 149 -0.59 1.14 2.21
CA HIS A 149 -0.15 2.52 2.10
C HIS A 149 1.15 2.63 1.28
N LEU A 150 2.10 1.71 1.49
CA LEU A 150 3.33 1.65 0.70
C LEU A 150 3.06 1.34 -0.77
N PHE A 151 2.28 0.29 -1.08
CA PHE A 151 1.95 -0.06 -2.46
C PHE A 151 1.18 1.06 -3.17
N THR A 152 0.27 1.74 -2.45
CA THR A 152 -0.42 2.94 -2.99
C THR A 152 0.58 4.03 -3.35
N ALA A 153 1.52 4.35 -2.47
CA ALA A 153 2.55 5.35 -2.72
C ALA A 153 3.46 4.97 -3.92
N ILE A 154 3.85 3.68 -4.00
CA ILE A 154 4.61 3.14 -5.13
C ILE A 154 3.80 3.25 -6.43
N TYR A 155 2.54 2.84 -6.45
CA TYR A 155 1.69 2.90 -7.65
C TYR A 155 1.50 4.34 -8.12
N CYS A 156 1.24 5.28 -7.20
CA CYS A 156 1.21 6.71 -7.50
C CYS A 156 2.51 7.17 -8.18
N LEU A 157 3.66 6.78 -7.63
CA LEU A 157 4.97 7.11 -8.21
C LEU A 157 5.17 6.49 -9.61
N LEU A 158 4.80 5.21 -9.81
CA LEU A 158 4.91 4.52 -11.10
C LEU A 158 4.03 5.18 -12.17
N PHE A 159 2.77 5.51 -11.83
CA PHE A 159 1.88 6.24 -12.72
C PHE A 159 2.39 7.65 -12.99
N TRP A 160 2.93 8.32 -11.99
CA TRP A 160 3.52 9.63 -12.13
C TRP A 160 4.70 9.61 -13.12
N TYR A 161 5.60 8.61 -13.03
CA TYR A 161 6.67 8.37 -14.00
C TYR A 161 6.13 8.08 -15.41
N TYR A 162 5.10 7.26 -15.52
CA TYR A 162 4.48 6.93 -16.81
C TYR A 162 3.89 8.17 -17.49
N LEU A 163 3.14 9.00 -16.74
CA LEU A 163 2.46 10.18 -17.28
C LEU A 163 3.44 11.27 -17.70
N HIS A 164 4.49 11.53 -16.92
CA HIS A 164 5.40 12.67 -17.13
C HIS A 164 6.68 12.32 -17.89
N ASN A 165 7.32 11.18 -17.60
CA ASN A 165 8.60 10.81 -18.21
C ASN A 165 8.44 9.91 -19.45
N ARG A 166 7.20 9.56 -19.83
CA ARG A 166 6.88 8.67 -20.97
C ARG A 166 7.59 7.31 -20.90
N ARG A 167 7.96 6.85 -19.71
CA ARG A 167 8.62 5.57 -19.48
C ARG A 167 7.57 4.48 -19.26
N SER A 168 6.99 3.98 -20.34
CA SER A 168 5.95 2.94 -20.31
C SER A 168 6.42 1.64 -19.65
N TYR A 169 7.70 1.27 -19.77
CA TYR A 169 8.25 0.04 -19.16
C TYR A 169 8.15 0.02 -17.63
N VAL A 170 8.08 1.18 -16.97
CA VAL A 170 7.96 1.27 -15.50
C VAL A 170 6.64 0.66 -15.02
N LEU A 171 5.60 0.67 -15.86
CA LEU A 171 4.31 0.05 -15.55
C LEU A 171 4.39 -1.47 -15.42
N LEU A 172 5.44 -2.13 -15.95
CA LEU A 172 5.61 -3.58 -15.77
C LEU A 172 5.80 -3.94 -14.29
N LEU A 173 6.29 -3.00 -13.47
CA LEU A 173 6.43 -3.19 -12.02
C LEU A 173 5.07 -3.26 -11.29
N LEU A 174 3.97 -2.87 -11.95
CA LEU A 174 2.63 -3.07 -11.40
C LEU A 174 2.27 -4.55 -11.27
N ILE A 175 2.78 -5.41 -12.17
CA ILE A 175 2.48 -6.84 -12.19
C ILE A 175 3.02 -7.56 -10.94
N PRO A 176 4.33 -7.53 -10.63
CA PRO A 176 4.81 -8.12 -9.37
C PRO A 176 4.23 -7.39 -8.16
N GLY A 177 3.98 -6.08 -8.26
CA GLY A 177 3.30 -5.33 -7.22
C GLY A 177 1.88 -5.83 -6.94
N SER A 178 1.12 -6.23 -7.97
CA SER A 178 -0.27 -6.69 -7.79
C SER A 178 -0.32 -8.06 -7.15
N ILE A 179 0.61 -8.95 -7.54
CA ILE A 179 0.78 -10.26 -6.91
C ILE A 179 1.10 -10.09 -5.43
N LEU A 180 2.12 -9.29 -5.11
CA LEU A 180 2.53 -9.09 -3.71
C LEU A 180 1.43 -8.44 -2.89
N TRP A 181 0.79 -7.40 -3.41
CA TRP A 181 -0.26 -6.67 -2.68
C TRP A 181 -1.47 -7.56 -2.41
N ALA A 182 -1.91 -8.35 -3.39
CA ALA A 182 -3.02 -9.30 -3.24
C ALA A 182 -2.76 -10.40 -2.19
N ASN A 183 -1.50 -10.69 -1.85
CA ASN A 183 -1.13 -11.66 -0.82
C ASN A 183 -0.83 -11.03 0.55
N ILE A 184 -0.79 -9.69 0.63
CA ILE A 184 -0.40 -8.96 1.84
C ILE A 184 -1.60 -8.35 2.54
N HIS A 185 -2.55 -7.76 1.81
CA HIS A 185 -3.66 -7.04 2.44
C HIS A 185 -4.86 -6.85 1.50
N GLU A 186 -6.08 -6.91 2.05
CA GLU A 186 -7.33 -6.77 1.28
C GLU A 186 -7.47 -5.47 0.48
N ALA A 187 -6.78 -4.40 0.87
CA ALA A 187 -6.86 -3.11 0.18
C ALA A 187 -6.14 -3.08 -1.19
N TYR A 188 -5.66 -4.21 -1.72
CA TYR A 188 -5.18 -4.30 -3.11
C TYR A 188 -6.25 -3.90 -4.14
N GLY A 189 -7.54 -3.97 -3.78
CA GLY A 189 -8.64 -3.42 -4.58
C GLY A 189 -8.49 -1.92 -4.88
N VAL A 190 -7.81 -1.15 -4.02
CA VAL A 190 -7.46 0.26 -4.30
C VAL A 190 -6.57 0.36 -5.55
N GLY A 191 -5.66 -0.60 -5.75
CA GLY A 191 -4.86 -0.71 -6.96
C GLY A 191 -5.72 -0.82 -8.22
N ILE A 192 -6.77 -1.65 -8.19
CA ILE A 192 -7.73 -1.81 -9.30
C ILE A 192 -8.40 -0.47 -9.63
N VAL A 193 -8.81 0.29 -8.62
CA VAL A 193 -9.41 1.63 -8.81
C VAL A 193 -8.42 2.57 -9.49
N PHE A 194 -7.15 2.61 -9.06
CA PHE A 194 -6.13 3.42 -9.73
C PHE A 194 -5.95 3.04 -11.20
N TRP A 195 -5.89 1.74 -11.49
CA TRP A 195 -5.74 1.22 -12.84
C TRP A 195 -6.87 1.71 -13.75
N ILE A 196 -8.12 1.62 -13.28
CA ILE A 196 -9.31 2.07 -14.01
C ILE A 196 -9.25 3.59 -14.23
N ILE A 197 -8.98 4.38 -13.19
CA ILE A 197 -8.93 5.85 -13.30
C ILE A 197 -7.90 6.28 -14.35
N VAL A 198 -6.71 5.69 -14.33
CA VAL A 198 -5.65 6.04 -15.30
C VAL A 198 -6.00 5.57 -16.72
N ALA A 199 -6.59 4.37 -16.87
CA ALA A 199 -7.03 3.87 -18.17
C ALA A 199 -8.13 4.73 -18.79
N VAL A 200 -9.14 5.11 -18.01
CA VAL A 200 -10.23 6.00 -18.43
C VAL A 200 -9.67 7.39 -18.74
N GLY A 201 -8.81 7.96 -17.88
CA GLY A 201 -8.16 9.24 -18.15
C GLY A 201 -7.38 9.25 -19.47
N ARG A 202 -6.68 8.15 -19.79
CA ARG A 202 -6.00 7.99 -21.08
C ARG A 202 -6.95 7.79 -22.26
N ALA A 203 -8.07 7.11 -22.07
CA ALA A 203 -9.12 6.99 -23.09
C ALA A 203 -9.77 8.35 -23.41
N ILE A 204 -9.97 9.19 -22.40
CA ILE A 204 -10.46 10.56 -22.60
C ILE A 204 -9.40 11.39 -23.35
N GLU A 205 -8.12 11.27 -22.99
CA GLU A 205 -7.03 11.97 -23.69
C GLU A 205 -6.95 11.59 -25.19
N LEU A 206 -7.28 10.35 -25.56
CA LEU A 206 -7.38 9.91 -26.96
C LEU A 206 -8.39 10.74 -27.76
N TYR A 207 -9.52 11.07 -27.14
CA TYR A 207 -10.60 11.79 -27.80
C TYR A 207 -10.23 13.24 -28.11
N PHE A 208 -9.39 13.86 -27.27
CA PHE A 208 -9.07 15.29 -27.37
C PHE A 208 -7.71 15.62 -28.01
N LYS A 209 -6.82 14.65 -28.28
CA LYS A 209 -5.48 14.92 -28.81
C LYS A 209 -5.32 14.70 -30.32
N ASN A 210 -4.52 15.58 -30.94
CA ASN A 210 -4.18 15.57 -32.37
C ASN A 210 -3.28 14.39 -32.83
N ASP A 211 -2.75 13.56 -31.92
CA ASP A 211 -1.95 12.35 -32.27
C ASP A 211 -2.63 11.08 -31.72
N PRO A 212 -3.65 10.56 -32.44
CA PRO A 212 -4.43 9.42 -31.99
C PRO A 212 -3.65 8.10 -32.04
N GLN A 213 -2.73 7.93 -33.00
CA GLN A 213 -2.01 6.66 -33.17
C GLN A 213 -1.04 6.36 -32.01
N LYS A 214 -0.23 7.35 -31.60
CA LYS A 214 0.69 7.16 -30.48
C LYS A 214 -0.05 6.97 -29.15
N THR A 215 -1.12 7.73 -28.97
CA THR A 215 -1.94 7.65 -27.78
C THR A 215 -2.65 6.29 -27.70
N TRP A 216 -3.10 5.74 -28.83
CA TRP A 216 -3.78 4.43 -28.90
C TRP A 216 -2.85 3.29 -28.50
N LYS A 217 -1.61 3.27 -29.00
CA LYS A 217 -0.60 2.27 -28.61
C LYS A 217 -0.32 2.30 -27.10
N ASN A 218 -0.21 3.49 -26.51
CA ASN A 218 0.00 3.64 -25.07
C ASN A 218 -1.22 3.16 -24.26
N TRP A 219 -2.42 3.42 -24.75
CA TRP A 219 -3.65 2.95 -24.13
C TRP A 219 -3.74 1.41 -24.19
N LEU A 220 -3.50 0.79 -25.35
CA LEU A 220 -3.46 -0.67 -25.47
C LEU A 220 -2.41 -1.31 -24.55
N TYR A 221 -1.22 -0.73 -24.49
CA TYR A 221 -0.15 -1.20 -23.61
C TYR A 221 -0.56 -1.12 -22.13
N LEU A 222 -1.13 0.00 -21.71
CA LEU A 222 -1.65 0.18 -20.35
C LEU A 222 -2.77 -0.83 -20.05
N SER A 223 -3.75 -0.95 -20.95
CA SER A 223 -4.86 -1.89 -20.80
C SER A 223 -4.38 -3.34 -20.70
N ALA A 224 -3.40 -3.73 -21.52
CA ALA A 224 -2.79 -5.06 -21.44
C ALA A 224 -2.11 -5.29 -20.07
N ILE A 225 -1.37 -4.32 -19.54
CA ILE A 225 -0.76 -4.43 -18.21
C ILE A 225 -1.83 -4.55 -17.12
N ILE A 226 -2.92 -3.78 -17.20
CA ILE A 226 -4.00 -3.83 -16.21
C ILE A 226 -4.67 -5.20 -16.22
N VAL A 227 -4.96 -5.75 -17.40
CA VAL A 227 -5.49 -7.11 -17.54
C VAL A 227 -4.51 -8.12 -16.95
N CYS A 228 -3.22 -8.01 -17.24
CA CYS A 228 -2.20 -8.86 -16.62
C CYS A 228 -2.18 -8.72 -15.09
N CYS A 229 -2.24 -7.50 -14.54
CA CYS A 229 -2.25 -7.28 -13.09
C CYS A 229 -3.48 -7.90 -12.42
N PHE A 230 -4.65 -7.80 -13.06
CA PHE A 230 -5.89 -8.43 -12.61
C PHE A 230 -5.77 -9.95 -12.62
N LEU A 231 -5.31 -10.55 -13.73
CA LEU A 231 -5.12 -12.00 -13.81
C LEU A 231 -4.09 -12.48 -12.78
N CYS A 232 -2.98 -11.77 -12.64
CA CYS A 232 -1.92 -12.10 -11.68
C CYS A 232 -2.34 -11.91 -10.22
N SER A 233 -3.40 -11.14 -9.90
CA SER A 233 -3.91 -11.05 -8.53
C SER A 233 -4.49 -12.37 -8.01
N ALA A 234 -4.82 -13.31 -8.91
CA ALA A 234 -5.20 -14.68 -8.55
C ALA A 234 -4.00 -15.59 -8.24
N ILE A 235 -2.75 -15.11 -8.38
CA ILE A 235 -1.55 -15.83 -7.94
C ILE A 235 -1.48 -15.71 -6.42
N SER A 236 -2.34 -16.45 -5.74
CA SER A 236 -2.41 -16.60 -4.29
C SER A 236 -2.94 -17.99 -3.95
N PRO A 237 -2.79 -18.46 -2.69
CA PRO A 237 -3.40 -19.72 -2.26
C PRO A 237 -4.92 -19.77 -2.46
N ASN A 238 -5.58 -18.61 -2.50
CA ASN A 238 -7.03 -18.48 -2.69
C ASN A 238 -7.46 -18.45 -4.16
N GLY A 239 -6.51 -18.38 -5.12
CA GLY A 239 -6.79 -18.44 -6.54
C GLY A 239 -7.73 -17.33 -7.04
N THR A 240 -8.68 -17.71 -7.89
CA THR A 240 -9.66 -16.79 -8.51
C THR A 240 -10.64 -16.17 -7.51
N ALA A 241 -10.74 -16.71 -6.28
CA ALA A 241 -11.56 -16.12 -5.22
C ALA A 241 -11.11 -14.68 -4.87
N MET A 242 -9.85 -14.36 -5.15
CA MET A 242 -9.34 -12.99 -5.00
C MET A 242 -10.15 -12.01 -5.84
N TRP A 243 -10.52 -12.31 -7.09
CA TRP A 243 -11.17 -11.34 -7.96
C TRP A 243 -12.50 -10.78 -7.42
N LEU A 244 -13.26 -11.57 -6.68
CA LEU A 244 -14.53 -11.15 -6.07
C LEU A 244 -14.36 -10.60 -4.65
N LYS A 245 -13.21 -10.83 -4.01
CA LYS A 245 -13.00 -10.46 -2.61
C LYS A 245 -13.22 -8.98 -2.31
N PRO A 246 -12.78 -8.01 -3.16
CA PRO A 246 -13.05 -6.60 -2.90
C PRO A 246 -14.54 -6.26 -2.87
N ILE A 247 -15.35 -6.92 -3.72
CA ILE A 247 -16.80 -6.74 -3.77
C ILE A 247 -17.42 -7.34 -2.51
N ASN A 248 -17.05 -8.57 -2.15
CA ASN A 248 -17.56 -9.24 -0.94
C ASN A 248 -17.28 -8.43 0.34
N ILE A 249 -16.16 -7.71 0.41
CA ILE A 249 -15.86 -6.84 1.55
C ILE A 249 -16.82 -5.65 1.61
N ILE A 250 -17.13 -5.03 0.47
CA ILE A 250 -18.09 -3.93 0.41
C ILE A 250 -19.48 -4.42 0.82
N ASP A 251 -19.89 -5.59 0.34
CA ASP A 251 -21.17 -6.20 0.70
C ASP A 251 -21.21 -6.53 2.21
N GLN A 252 -20.13 -7.10 2.77
CA GLN A 252 -20.00 -7.36 4.20
C GLN A 252 -20.09 -6.08 5.04
N LEU A 253 -19.51 -4.97 4.59
CA LEU A 253 -19.64 -3.68 5.27
C LEU A 253 -21.07 -3.11 5.16
N GLY A 254 -21.78 -3.44 4.07
CA GLY A 254 -23.18 -3.10 3.88
C GLY A 254 -24.13 -3.88 4.80
N GLU A 255 -23.81 -5.15 5.08
CA GLU A 255 -24.57 -6.03 5.99
C GLU A 255 -24.22 -5.80 7.47
N ASN A 256 -22.93 -5.70 7.80
CA ASN A 256 -22.44 -5.42 9.15
C ASN A 256 -22.45 -3.92 9.45
N GLN A 257 -23.62 -3.27 9.38
CA GLN A 257 -23.73 -1.86 9.77
C GLN A 257 -23.59 -1.66 11.28
N PHE A 258 -23.85 -2.70 12.07
CA PHE A 258 -23.76 -2.68 13.53
C PHE A 258 -23.28 -4.04 14.04
N THR A 259 -22.21 -4.05 14.83
CA THR A 259 -21.95 -5.18 15.73
C THR A 259 -23.03 -5.12 16.81
N THR A 260 -24.16 -5.77 16.59
CA THR A 260 -25.29 -5.77 17.55
C THR A 260 -24.89 -6.32 18.92
N GLU A 261 -23.79 -7.08 18.96
CA GLU A 261 -23.16 -7.63 20.17
C GLU A 261 -22.59 -6.56 21.12
N LEU A 262 -22.36 -5.33 20.63
CA LEU A 262 -21.95 -4.18 21.43
C LEU A 262 -23.13 -3.32 21.89
N ILE A 263 -24.36 -3.63 21.46
CA ILE A 263 -25.56 -2.98 21.96
C ILE A 263 -25.88 -3.62 23.32
N PRO A 264 -25.94 -2.85 24.41
CA PRO A 264 -26.25 -3.42 25.72
C PRO A 264 -27.64 -4.08 25.68
N PHE A 265 -27.76 -5.27 26.28
CA PHE A 265 -29.00 -6.04 26.47
C PHE A 265 -30.04 -5.34 27.38
N THR A 266 -29.96 -4.03 27.55
CA THR A 266 -30.89 -3.26 28.37
C THR A 266 -32.02 -2.75 27.50
N GLU A 267 -32.93 -3.64 27.08
CA GLU A 267 -34.32 -3.33 26.70
C GLU A 267 -35.03 -4.61 26.19
N THR A 268 -35.38 -5.50 27.11
CA THR A 268 -36.51 -6.44 26.98
C THR A 268 -37.21 -6.59 28.31
#